data_AF-A0A6C0IVX5-F1
#
_entry.id   AF-A0A6C0IVX5-F1
#
_cell.length_a   1.000
_cell.length_b   1.000
_cell.length_c   1.000
_cell.angle_alpha   90.00
_cell.angle_beta   90.00
_cell.angle_gamma   90.00
#
_symmetry.space_group_name_H-M   'P 1'
#
loop_
_entity.id
_entity.type
_entity.pdbx_description
1 polymer ?
#
loop_
_entity_poly.entity_id
_entity_poly.type
_entity_poly.pdbx_seq_one_letter_code
_entity_poly.pdbx_strand_id
1 'polypeptide(L)'
;MNKYNTYLNPEQQKKLIDFDILKNIDLLKSGDSIKYIGKSNYKFKEGGIVLKIYSDSLLIMNFPFKYKYMINLSDNIIFYKKKKSKNIKFMEYILSGLENNTIKITKKR
;
A
#
# COMPACT_ATOMS: atom_id res chain seq x y z
N MET A 1 22.50 7.54 7.65
CA MET A 1 21.82 8.11 6.47
C MET A 1 21.43 6.97 5.55
N ASN A 2 20.15 6.82 5.25
CA ASN A 2 19.58 5.58 4.75
C ASN A 2 19.95 5.30 3.28
N LYS A 3 20.58 4.14 2.99
CA LYS A 3 21.27 3.77 1.72
C LYS A 3 20.43 3.90 0.44
N TYR A 4 19.10 4.00 0.55
CA TYR A 4 18.19 4.08 -0.59
C TYR A 4 17.92 5.51 -1.07
N ASN A 5 18.23 6.54 -0.28
CA ASN A 5 18.03 7.95 -0.67
C ASN A 5 18.89 8.35 -1.87
N THR A 6 20.01 7.65 -2.11
CA THR A 6 20.87 7.86 -3.27
C THR A 6 20.22 7.46 -4.59
N TYR A 7 19.20 6.60 -4.56
CA TYR A 7 18.47 6.14 -5.75
C TYR A 7 17.19 6.94 -6.01
N LEU A 8 16.89 7.92 -5.16
CA LEU A 8 15.69 8.73 -5.26
C LEU A 8 16.05 10.15 -5.68
N ASN A 9 15.37 10.66 -6.71
CA ASN A 9 15.47 12.06 -7.06
C ASN A 9 14.74 12.94 -6.00
N PRO A 10 15.01 14.26 -5.96
CA PRO A 10 14.41 15.13 -4.95
C PRO A 10 12.87 15.10 -4.91
N GLU A 11 12.20 14.91 -6.05
CA GLU A 11 10.74 14.79 -6.11
C GLU A 11 10.23 13.49 -5.48
N GLN A 12 10.92 12.38 -5.69
CA GLN A 12 10.59 11.09 -5.09
C GLN A 12 10.86 11.09 -3.58
N GLN A 13 11.93 11.74 -3.13
CA GLN A 13 12.20 11.96 -1.71
C GLN A 13 11.07 12.74 -1.05
N LYS A 14 10.58 13.82 -1.69
CA LYS A 14 9.40 14.57 -1.23
C LYS A 14 8.15 13.69 -1.12
N LYS A 15 7.92 12.81 -2.09
CA LYS A 15 6.80 11.85 -2.08
C LYS A 15 6.85 10.81 -0.97
N LEU A 16 8.01 10.62 -0.33
CA LEU A 16 8.23 9.66 0.75
C LEU A 16 8.33 10.29 2.14
N ILE A 17 8.17 11.60 2.29
CA ILE A 17 8.22 12.29 3.60
C ILE A 17 7.28 11.65 4.63
N ASP A 18 6.07 11.30 4.19
CA ASP A 18 5.03 10.68 5.03
C ASP A 18 5.06 9.14 5.04
N PHE A 19 6.10 8.54 4.47
CA PHE A 19 6.23 7.09 4.37
C PHE A 19 7.38 6.58 5.26
N ASP A 20 7.19 5.40 5.82
CA ASP A 20 8.24 4.65 6.51
C ASP A 20 8.59 3.39 5.72
N ILE A 21 9.82 2.91 5.91
CA ILE A 21 10.21 1.62 5.37
C ILE A 21 9.57 0.50 6.16
N LEU A 22 8.99 -0.43 5.42
CA LEU A 22 8.52 -1.69 5.96
C LEU A 22 9.71 -2.52 6.46
N LYS A 23 9.82 -2.64 7.79
CA LYS A 23 10.79 -3.54 8.45
C LYS A 23 10.17 -4.86 8.89
N ASN A 24 8.89 -4.81 9.27
CA ASN A 24 8.09 -5.99 9.64
C ASN A 24 6.77 -5.91 8.86
N ILE A 25 6.36 -7.03 8.26
CA ILE A 25 5.11 -7.17 7.51
C ILE A 25 3.87 -6.98 8.40
N ASP A 26 3.97 -7.29 9.70
CA ASP A 26 2.87 -7.15 10.66
C ASP A 26 2.38 -5.70 10.82
N LEU A 27 3.19 -4.73 10.37
CA LEU A 27 2.84 -3.31 10.37
C LEU A 27 1.88 -2.93 9.25
N LEU A 28 1.72 -3.78 8.22
CA LEU A 28 0.83 -3.55 7.10
C LEU A 28 -0.55 -4.14 7.35
N LYS A 29 -1.58 -3.44 6.90
CA LYS A 29 -2.96 -3.92 6.85
C LYS A 29 -3.55 -3.72 5.46
N SER A 30 -4.57 -4.53 5.13
CA SER A 30 -5.39 -4.27 3.96
C SER A 30 -5.99 -2.86 4.05
N GLY A 31 -5.93 -2.12 2.94
CA GLY A 31 -6.31 -0.71 2.85
C GLY A 31 -5.13 0.26 2.97
N ASP A 32 -3.95 -0.19 3.39
CA ASP A 32 -2.79 0.69 3.48
C ASP A 32 -2.24 1.05 2.10
N SER A 33 -1.76 2.28 1.98
CA SER A 33 -1.09 2.76 0.78
C SER A 33 0.40 2.51 0.88
N ILE A 34 0.96 1.89 -0.16
CA ILE A 34 2.38 1.60 -0.27
C ILE A 34 2.98 2.20 -1.53
N LYS A 35 4.28 2.49 -1.46
CA LYS A 35 5.19 2.73 -2.58
C LYS A 35 6.36 1.79 -2.46
N TYR A 36 7.11 1.55 -3.53
CA TYR A 36 8.23 0.61 -3.45
C TYR A 36 9.32 0.92 -4.47
N ILE A 37 10.51 0.35 -4.22
CA ILE A 37 11.65 0.36 -5.13
C ILE A 37 12.01 -1.09 -5.43
N GLY A 38 12.09 -1.46 -6.71
CA GLY A 38 12.57 -2.78 -7.12
C GLY A 38 14.08 -2.88 -6.92
N LYS A 39 14.57 -3.93 -6.27
CA LYS A 39 16.02 -4.11 -5.99
C LYS A 39 16.85 -4.41 -7.24
N SER A 40 16.23 -4.98 -8.29
CA SER A 40 16.93 -5.37 -9.51
C SER A 40 17.44 -4.18 -10.33
N ASN A 41 16.72 -3.06 -10.33
CA ASN A 41 17.04 -1.87 -11.12
C ASN A 41 16.95 -0.56 -10.31
N TYR A 42 16.72 -0.65 -9.01
CA TYR A 42 16.50 0.48 -8.10
C TYR A 42 15.44 1.48 -8.58
N LYS A 43 14.47 1.02 -9.38
CA LYS A 43 13.44 1.89 -9.95
C LYS A 43 12.31 2.12 -8.95
N PHE A 44 12.04 3.39 -8.66
CA PHE A 44 10.89 3.81 -7.86
C PHE A 44 9.57 3.55 -8.58
N LYS A 45 8.59 3.07 -7.83
CA LYS A 45 7.22 2.80 -8.29
C LYS A 45 6.23 3.43 -7.33
N GLU A 46 5.20 4.06 -7.91
CA GLU A 46 4.13 4.74 -7.14
C GLU A 46 3.27 3.76 -6.32
N GLY A 47 3.36 2.45 -6.57
CA GLY A 47 2.67 1.43 -5.78
C GLY A 47 1.15 1.45 -5.92
N GLY A 48 0.45 1.42 -4.79
CA GLY A 48 -0.99 1.26 -4.73
C GLY A 48 -1.53 1.03 -3.31
N ILE A 49 -2.76 0.53 -3.22
CA ILE A 49 -3.36 0.05 -1.97
C ILE A 49 -3.17 -1.45 -1.84
N VAL A 50 -2.82 -1.89 -0.65
CA VAL A 50 -2.78 -3.31 -0.27
C VAL A 50 -4.20 -3.84 -0.17
N LEU A 51 -4.53 -4.83 -1.00
CA LEU A 51 -5.80 -5.54 -0.91
C LEU A 51 -5.69 -6.72 0.05
N LYS A 52 -4.59 -7.46 -0.05
CA LYS A 52 -4.34 -8.68 0.72
C LYS A 52 -2.85 -8.87 0.95
N ILE A 53 -2.52 -9.41 2.10
CA ILE A 53 -1.17 -9.68 2.55
C ILE A 53 -0.99 -11.20 2.59
N TYR A 54 0.08 -11.67 1.98
CA TYR A 54 0.57 -13.03 2.08
C TYR A 54 1.91 -13.02 2.81
N SER A 55 2.42 -14.20 3.18
CA SER A 55 3.67 -14.33 3.93
C SER A 55 4.88 -13.68 3.26
N ASP A 56 4.94 -13.73 1.93
CA ASP A 56 6.08 -13.29 1.12
C ASP A 56 5.73 -12.20 0.09
N SER A 57 4.45 -11.88 -0.03
CA SER A 57 3.93 -11.08 -1.13
C SER A 57 2.72 -10.24 -0.74
N LEU A 58 2.53 -9.15 -1.48
CA LEU A 58 1.40 -8.23 -1.32
C LEU A 58 0.61 -8.20 -2.61
N LEU A 59 -0.69 -8.43 -2.52
CA LEU A 59 -1.61 -8.12 -3.61
C LEU A 59 -2.01 -6.67 -3.50
N ILE A 60 -1.65 -5.87 -4.49
CA ILE A 60 -1.94 -4.44 -4.50
C ILE A 60 -2.76 -4.01 -5.71
N MET A 61 -3.49 -2.91 -5.53
CA MET A 61 -4.27 -2.26 -6.57
C MET A 61 -3.74 -0.85 -6.82
N ASN A 62 -3.37 -0.56 -8.05
CA ASN A 62 -3.07 0.81 -8.45
C ASN A 62 -4.38 1.55 -8.72
N PHE A 63 -4.70 2.59 -7.94
CA PHE A 63 -5.96 3.32 -8.09
C PHE A 63 -6.14 4.04 -9.43
N PRO A 64 -5.16 4.81 -9.93
CA PRO A 64 -5.27 5.49 -11.22
C PRO A 64 -5.68 4.56 -12.37
N PHE A 65 -5.15 3.34 -12.38
CA PHE A 65 -5.30 2.42 -13.51
C PHE A 65 -6.15 1.18 -13.21
N LYS A 66 -6.64 1.04 -11.97
CA LYS A 66 -7.52 -0.05 -11.48
C LYS A 66 -7.01 -1.49 -11.71
N TYR A 67 -5.75 -1.70 -12.07
CA TYR A 67 -5.18 -3.04 -12.19
C TYR A 67 -4.62 -3.53 -10.85
N LYS A 68 -4.64 -4.85 -10.70
CA LYS A 68 -4.11 -5.57 -9.54
C LYS A 68 -2.82 -6.27 -9.91
N TYR A 69 -1.85 -6.29 -9.01
CA TYR A 69 -0.60 -6.99 -9.22
C TYR A 69 0.02 -7.42 -7.89
N MET A 70 0.87 -8.44 -7.98
CA MET A 70 1.63 -8.98 -6.86
C MET A 70 2.97 -8.26 -6.73
N ILE A 71 3.41 -8.04 -5.49
CA ILE A 71 4.75 -7.57 -5.16
C ILE A 71 5.36 -8.55 -4.18
N ASN A 72 6.53 -9.09 -4.53
CA ASN A 72 7.32 -9.89 -3.61
C ASN A 72 8.11 -9.00 -2.65
N LEU A 73 8.08 -9.31 -1.36
CA LEU A 73 8.79 -8.57 -0.32
C LEU A 73 10.32 -8.73 -0.44
N SER A 74 10.77 -9.89 -0.93
CA SER A 74 12.20 -10.19 -1.14
C SER A 74 12.83 -9.25 -2.16
N ASP A 75 12.10 -8.90 -3.22
CA ASP A 75 12.65 -8.24 -4.40
C ASP A 75 12.47 -6.72 -4.34
N ASN A 76 11.76 -6.22 -3.33
CA ASN A 76 11.34 -4.84 -3.26
C ASN A 76 11.64 -4.22 -1.89
N ILE A 77 12.00 -2.95 -1.88
CA ILE A 77 12.04 -2.12 -0.67
C ILE A 77 10.69 -1.41 -0.60
N ILE A 78 9.89 -1.73 0.41
CA ILE A 78 8.52 -1.24 0.54
C ILE A 78 8.46 -0.08 1.51
N PHE A 79 7.71 0.94 1.12
CA PHE A 79 7.41 2.13 1.91
C PHE A 79 5.91 2.15 2.17
N TYR A 80 5.49 2.17 3.43
CA TYR A 80 4.08 2.28 3.82
C TYR A 80 3.81 3.67 4.40
N LYS A 81 2.59 4.18 4.20
CA LYS A 81 2.24 5.53 4.67
C LYS A 81 2.06 5.55 6.19
N LYS A 82 2.79 6.42 6.90
CA LYS A 82 2.72 6.59 8.37
C LYS A 82 1.33 6.96 8.87
N LYS A 83 0.66 7.84 8.12
CA LYS A 83 -0.63 8.43 8.51
C LYS A 83 -1.76 7.81 7.72
N LYS A 84 -2.63 7.05 8.41
CA LYS A 84 -3.84 6.47 7.82
C LYS A 84 -4.71 7.57 7.22
N SER A 85 -5.12 7.37 5.97
CA SER A 85 -6.06 8.24 5.26
C SER A 85 -7.45 8.16 5.93
N LYS A 86 -8.23 9.26 5.95
CA LYS A 86 -9.64 9.25 6.39
C LYS A 86 -10.48 8.18 5.66
N ASN A 87 -10.08 7.83 4.42
CA ASN A 87 -10.75 6.80 3.62
C ASN A 87 -10.60 5.39 4.21
N ILE A 88 -9.55 5.12 4.99
CA ILE A 88 -9.39 3.83 5.67
C ILE A 88 -10.46 3.66 6.75
N LYS A 89 -10.77 4.72 7.53
CA LYS A 89 -11.86 4.66 8.51
C LYS A 89 -13.21 4.41 7.86
N PHE A 90 -13.44 5.01 6.68
CA PHE A 90 -14.65 4.74 5.90
C PHE A 90 -14.68 3.30 5.38
N MET A 91 -13.56 2.76 4.89
CA MET A 91 -13.49 1.36 4.45
C MET A 91 -13.62 0.37 5.62
N GLU A 92 -13.00 0.65 6.77
CA GLU A 92 -13.15 -0.11 8.03
C GLU A 92 -14.63 -0.09 8.49
N TYR A 93 -15.31 1.05 8.40
CA TYR A 93 -16.75 1.17 8.65
C TYR A 93 -17.59 0.34 7.66
N ILE A 94 -17.29 0.40 6.35
CA ILE A 94 -18.00 -0.39 5.34
C ILE A 94 -17.80 -1.88 5.58
N LEU A 95 -16.56 -2.33 5.81
CA LEU A 95 -16.23 -3.74 6.03
C LEU A 95 -16.90 -4.26 7.30
N SER A 96 -16.79 -3.54 8.42
CA SER A 96 -17.47 -3.90 9.67
C SER A 96 -19.00 -3.90 9.52
N GLY A 97 -19.58 -2.99 8.73
CA GLY A 97 -21.02 -2.97 8.49
C GLY A 97 -21.51 -4.10 7.58
N LEU A 98 -20.66 -4.60 6.69
CA LEU A 98 -20.91 -5.81 5.89
C LEU A 98 -20.80 -7.07 6.75
N GLU A 99 -19.76 -7.17 7.58
CA GLU A 99 -19.56 -8.30 8.50
C GLU A 99 -20.68 -8.42 9.55
N ASN A 100 -21.18 -7.29 10.05
CA ASN A 100 -22.26 -7.23 11.05
C ASN A 100 -23.67 -7.12 10.43
N ASN A 101 -23.82 -7.28 9.11
CA ASN A 101 -25.11 -7.16 8.39
C ASN A 101 -25.88 -5.84 8.61
N THR A 102 -25.23 -4.78 9.09
CA THR A 102 -25.86 -3.46 9.30
C THR A 102 -25.95 -2.64 8.01
N ILE A 103 -25.14 -2.97 7.00
CA ILE A 103 -25.16 -2.33 5.68
C ILE A 103 -25.70 -3.33 4.65
N LYS A 104 -26.93 -3.10 4.17
CA LYS A 104 -27.52 -3.88 3.06
C LYS A 104 -27.03 -3.38 1.71
N ILE A 105 -26.34 -4.24 0.96
CA ILE A 105 -26.02 -3.98 -0.45
C ILE A 105 -27.30 -4.13 -1.28
N THR A 106 -27.80 -3.04 -1.84
CA THR A 106 -28.90 -3.07 -2.82
C THR A 106 -28.33 -3.17 -4.24
N LYS A 107 -28.82 -4.14 -5.04
CA LYS A 107 -28.46 -4.23 -6.46
C LYS A 107 -29.05 -3.02 -7.19
N LYS A 108 -28.22 -2.35 -7.99
CA LYS A 108 -28.69 -1.33 -8.94
C LYS A 108 -29.61 -2.01 -9.96
N ARG A 109 -30.81 -1.47 -10.13
CA ARG A 109 -31.73 -1.82 -11.21
C ARG A 109 -31.19 -1.36 -12.55
#